data_AF-A0A7C2RZ46-F1
#
_entry.id   AF-A0A7C2RZ46-F1
#
_cell.length_a   1.000
_cell.length_b   1.000
_cell.length_c   1.000
_cell.angle_alpha   90.00
_cell.angle_beta   90.00
_cell.angle_gamma   90.00
#
_symmetry.space_group_name_H-M   'P 1'
#
loop_
_entity.id
_entity.type
_entity.pdbx_description
1 polymer ?
#
loop_
_entity_poly.entity_id
_entity_poly.type
_entity_poly.pdbx_seq_one_letter_code
_entity_poly.pdbx_strand_id
1 'polypeptide(L)'
;MGILFLVDLDRIKRDPALFGKVLTRARYGRLGSLTIYLVTNGRELREWAESLREGLAKNFDVTVYLYPVANIEKAVKMIISSCRGDDIVTICKEIPEHHAREISSSCPHIEIT
;
A
#
# COMPACT_ATOMS: atom_id res chain seq x y z
N MET A 1 12.40 -0.42 -8.45
CA MET A 1 12.35 -0.92 -7.07
C MET A 1 11.53 0.06 -6.24
N GLY A 2 10.29 -0.32 -5.96
CA GLY A 2 9.37 0.42 -5.10
C GLY A 2 8.70 -0.48 -4.07
N ILE A 3 7.89 0.12 -3.20
CA ILE A 3 6.96 -0.61 -2.34
C ILE A 3 5.56 -0.52 -2.96
N LEU A 4 4.90 -1.67 -3.14
CA LEU A 4 3.46 -1.73 -3.37
C LEU A 4 2.77 -2.04 -2.03
N PHE A 5 1.93 -1.12 -1.55
CA PHE A 5 1.30 -1.21 -0.25
C PHE A 5 -0.21 -1.39 -0.37
N LEU A 6 -0.72 -2.53 0.09
CA LEU A 6 -2.15 -2.84 0.11
C LEU A 6 -2.70 -2.72 1.52
N VAL A 7 -3.70 -1.86 1.70
CA VAL A 7 -4.27 -1.55 3.01
C VAL A 7 -5.73 -1.12 2.86
N ASP A 8 -6.56 -1.34 3.86
CA ASP A 8 -7.91 -0.79 3.93
C ASP A 8 -8.00 0.46 4.82
N LEU A 9 -9.08 1.22 4.66
CA LEU A 9 -9.33 2.43 5.44
C LEU A 9 -9.44 2.19 6.96
N ASP A 10 -10.01 1.07 7.40
CA ASP A 10 -10.20 0.79 8.82
C ASP A 10 -8.88 0.48 9.51
N ARG A 11 -7.94 -0.14 8.80
CA ARG A 11 -6.60 -0.43 9.30
C ARG A 11 -5.81 0.85 9.53
N ILE A 12 -5.88 1.81 8.61
CA ILE A 12 -5.20 3.09 8.81
C ILE A 12 -5.82 3.89 9.95
N LYS A 13 -7.15 3.86 10.12
CA LYS A 13 -7.80 4.48 11.29
C LYS A 13 -7.34 3.84 12.61
N ARG A 14 -7.15 2.52 12.62
CA ARG A 14 -6.69 1.77 13.81
C ARG A 14 -5.19 1.97 14.11
N ASP A 15 -4.35 2.12 13.08
CA ASP A 15 -2.91 2.40 13.22
C ASP A 15 -2.49 3.57 12.31
N PRO A 16 -2.68 4.84 12.74
CA PRO A 16 -2.26 6.01 11.96
C PRO A 16 -0.74 6.07 11.70
N ALA A 17 0.06 5.38 12.54
CA ALA A 17 1.51 5.33 12.37
C ALA A 17 1.95 4.34 11.28
N LEU A 18 1.06 3.45 10.82
CA LEU A 18 1.33 2.44 9.79
C LEU A 18 1.93 3.06 8.52
N PHE A 19 1.33 4.14 8.06
CA PHE A 19 1.79 4.87 6.89
C PHE A 19 3.22 5.39 7.06
N GLY A 20 3.53 5.95 8.24
CA GLY A 20 4.87 6.41 8.60
C GLY A 20 5.89 5.28 8.62
N LYS A 21 5.52 4.08 9.11
CA LYS A 21 6.39 2.89 9.11
C LYS A 21 6.74 2.44 7.69
N VAL A 22 5.74 2.36 6.80
CA VAL A 22 5.95 1.95 5.40
C VAL A 22 6.75 3.01 4.62
N LEU A 23 6.49 4.29 4.86
CA LEU A 23 7.27 5.38 4.27
C LEU A 23 8.73 5.39 4.73
N THR A 24 8.96 5.24 6.04
CA THR A 24 10.28 5.12 6.63
C THR A 24 11.05 3.99 5.95
N ARG A 25 10.37 2.86 5.72
CA ARG A 25 10.95 1.73 5.01
C ARG A 25 11.27 2.04 3.54
N ALA A 26 10.35 2.66 2.81
CA ALA A 26 10.62 3.08 1.42
C ALA A 26 11.87 3.97 1.35
N ARG A 27 11.96 4.93 2.28
CA ARG A 27 13.06 5.87 2.38
C ARG A 27 14.39 5.20 2.71
N TYR A 28 14.48 4.48 3.82
CA TYR A 28 15.74 3.85 4.25
C TYR A 28 16.12 2.63 3.40
N GLY A 29 15.14 1.99 2.77
CA GLY A 29 15.37 0.96 1.76
C GLY A 29 15.85 1.50 0.40
N ARG A 30 15.97 2.83 0.25
CA ARG A 30 16.29 3.51 -1.02
C ARG A 30 15.35 3.11 -2.17
N LEU A 31 14.09 2.86 -1.84
CA LEU A 31 13.04 2.53 -2.77
C LEU A 31 12.48 3.83 -3.34
N GLY A 32 12.58 4.01 -4.66
CA GLY A 32 12.29 5.30 -5.29
C GLY A 32 10.82 5.72 -5.25
N SER A 33 9.92 4.77 -4.94
CA SER A 33 8.49 5.03 -4.87
C SER A 33 7.76 4.15 -3.86
N LEU A 34 6.68 4.70 -3.30
CA LEU A 34 5.67 3.98 -2.55
C LEU A 34 4.33 4.10 -3.30
N THR A 35 3.80 2.99 -3.79
CA THR A 35 2.48 2.94 -4.43
C THR A 35 1.49 2.31 -3.47
N ILE A 36 0.38 2.98 -3.24
CA ILE A 36 -0.59 2.59 -2.21
C ILE A 36 -1.93 2.29 -2.87
N TYR A 37 -2.40 1.06 -2.67
CA TYR A 37 -3.72 0.63 -3.04
C TYR A 37 -4.58 0.62 -1.78
N LEU A 38 -5.41 1.66 -1.62
CA LEU A 38 -6.27 1.82 -0.47
C LEU A 38 -7.66 1.25 -0.77
N VAL A 39 -8.05 0.20 -0.06
CA VAL A 39 -9.40 -0.36 -0.13
C VAL A 39 -10.36 0.52 0.67
N THR A 40 -11.26 1.18 -0.03
CA THR A 40 -12.20 2.16 0.53
C THR A 40 -13.55 1.56 0.91
N ASN A 41 -13.94 0.44 0.29
CA ASN A 41 -15.28 -0.13 0.39
C ASN A 41 -16.39 0.92 0.09
N GLY A 42 -16.12 1.82 -0.87
CA GLY A 42 -17.07 2.86 -1.28
C GLY A 42 -17.16 4.08 -0.36
N ARG A 43 -16.30 4.19 0.65
CA ARG A 43 -16.27 5.35 1.56
C ARG A 43 -15.55 6.55 0.97
N GLU A 44 -15.97 7.76 1.36
CA GLU A 44 -15.30 9.00 0.99
C GLU A 44 -13.88 9.07 1.54
N LEU A 45 -12.94 9.52 0.70
CA LEU A 45 -11.52 9.66 1.05
C LEU A 45 -11.17 10.98 1.72
N ARG A 46 -12.09 11.95 1.78
CA ARG A 46 -11.76 13.34 2.13
C ARG A 46 -11.07 13.47 3.49
N GLU A 47 -11.64 12.85 4.52
CA GLU A 47 -11.06 12.85 5.88
C GLU A 47 -9.69 12.17 5.95
N TRP A 48 -9.46 11.19 5.07
CA TRP A 48 -8.21 10.45 5.03
C TRP A 48 -7.14 11.15 4.19
N ALA A 49 -7.52 11.86 3.12
CA ALA A 49 -6.61 12.63 2.29
C ALA A 49 -5.85 13.67 3.11
N GLU A 50 -6.49 14.27 4.12
CA GLU A 50 -5.83 15.19 5.06
C GLU A 50 -4.80 14.47 5.95
N SER A 51 -5.17 13.34 6.54
CA SER A 51 -4.27 12.53 7.37
C SER A 51 -3.06 12.04 6.60
N LEU A 52 -3.25 11.63 5.34
CA LEU A 52 -2.18 11.29 4.43
C LEU A 52 -1.29 12.48 4.11
N ARG A 53 -1.90 13.63 3.79
CA ARG A 53 -1.17 14.83 3.39
C ARG A 53 -0.17 15.23 4.46
N GLU A 54 -0.53 15.12 5.74
CA GLU A 54 0.39 15.40 6.85
C GLU A 54 1.53 14.37 6.95
N GLY A 55 1.23 13.09 6.73
CA GLY A 55 2.25 12.03 6.67
C GLY A 55 3.22 12.20 5.49
N LEU A 56 2.70 12.61 4.33
CA LEU A 56 3.45 12.86 3.10
C LEU A 56 4.28 14.13 3.17
N ALA A 57 3.76 15.21 3.74
CA ALA A 57 4.45 16.49 3.90
C ALA A 57 5.73 16.37 4.75
N LYS A 58 5.92 15.27 5.49
CA LYS A 58 7.12 15.01 6.27
C LYS A 58 8.19 14.18 5.52
N ASN A 59 7.89 13.74 4.29
CA ASN A 59 8.70 12.75 3.55
C ASN A 59 8.89 13.14 2.07
N PHE A 60 9.50 14.30 1.82
CA PHE A 60 9.68 14.90 0.49
C PHE A 60 10.57 14.10 -0.49
N ASP A 61 11.29 13.07 -0.04
CA ASP A 61 12.26 12.29 -0.83
C ASP A 61 11.73 10.97 -1.40
N VAL A 62 10.46 10.63 -1.13
CA VAL A 62 9.80 9.43 -1.68
C VAL A 62 8.63 9.85 -2.58
N THR A 63 8.62 9.33 -3.81
CA THR A 63 7.46 9.53 -4.69
C THR A 63 6.31 8.64 -4.22
N VAL A 64 5.17 9.23 -3.84
CA VAL A 64 4.01 8.45 -3.40
C VAL A 64 2.88 8.50 -4.42
N TYR A 65 2.43 7.33 -4.84
CA TYR A 65 1.24 7.16 -5.65
C TYR A 65 0.12 6.59 -4.80
N LEU A 66 -1.07 7.17 -4.93
CA LEU A 66 -2.23 6.77 -4.17
C LEU A 66 -3.38 6.39 -5.09
N TYR A 67 -3.85 5.15 -4.95
CA TYR A 67 -4.97 4.61 -5.70
C TYR A 67 -6.08 4.19 -4.74
N PRO A 68 -7.17 4.97 -4.64
CA PRO A 68 -8.36 4.49 -3.96
C PRO A 68 -9.04 3.40 -4.79
N VAL A 69 -9.34 2.29 -4.15
CA VAL A 69 -9.94 1.11 -4.78
C VAL A 69 -11.24 0.76 -4.05
N ALA A 70 -12.26 0.36 -4.80
CA ALA A 70 -13.58 0.06 -4.25
C ALA A 70 -13.59 -1.22 -3.41
N ASN A 71 -12.79 -2.23 -3.78
CA ASN A 71 -12.75 -3.53 -3.12
C ASN A 71 -11.35 -4.18 -3.24
N ILE A 72 -11.17 -5.29 -2.54
CA ILE A 72 -9.91 -6.02 -2.47
C ILE A 72 -9.56 -6.71 -3.79
N GLU A 73 -10.54 -7.26 -4.50
CA GLU A 73 -10.31 -8.00 -5.75
C GLU A 73 -9.69 -7.10 -6.82
N LYS A 74 -10.18 -5.85 -6.93
CA LYS A 74 -9.63 -4.87 -7.85
C LYS A 74 -8.22 -4.44 -7.41
N ALA A 75 -7.97 -4.32 -6.11
CA ALA A 75 -6.65 -3.94 -5.61
C ALA A 75 -5.60 -5.01 -5.89
N VAL A 76 -5.95 -6.29 -5.69
CA VAL A 76 -5.12 -7.46 -6.01
C VAL A 76 -4.72 -7.46 -7.48
N LYS A 77 -5.68 -7.28 -8.40
CA LYS A 77 -5.40 -7.21 -9.84
C LYS A 77 -4.46 -6.06 -10.19
N MET A 78 -4.65 -4.89 -9.58
CA MET A 78 -3.78 -3.73 -9.82
C MET A 78 -2.36 -3.95 -9.30
N ILE A 79 -2.19 -4.65 -8.17
CA ILE A 79 -0.88 -5.03 -7.66
C ILE A 79 -0.20 -5.97 -8.63
N ILE A 80 -0.86 -7.07 -9.02
CA ILE A 80 -0.31 -8.05 -9.96
C ILE A 80 0.10 -7.38 -11.27
N SER A 81 -0.70 -6.46 -11.81
CA SER A 81 -0.37 -5.77 -13.06
C SER A 81 0.77 -4.76 -12.92
N SER A 82 1.01 -4.24 -11.72
CA SER A 82 2.02 -3.19 -11.46
C SER A 82 3.31 -3.73 -10.89
N CYS A 83 3.30 -4.96 -10.39
CA CYS A 83 4.40 -5.65 -9.76
C CYS A 83 5.51 -5.94 -10.76
N ARG A 84 6.70 -5.41 -10.49
CA ARG A 84 7.92 -5.71 -11.24
C ARG A 84 8.80 -6.63 -10.40
N GLY A 85 9.71 -7.36 -11.05
CA GLY A 85 10.52 -8.41 -10.40
C GLY A 85 11.26 -7.97 -9.13
N ASP A 86 11.64 -6.70 -9.02
CA ASP A 86 12.37 -6.19 -7.85
C ASP A 86 11.47 -5.46 -6.82
N ASP A 87 10.17 -5.32 -7.08
CA ASP A 87 9.28 -4.56 -6.18
C ASP A 87 8.94 -5.37 -4.93
N ILE A 88 8.88 -4.67 -3.79
CA ILE A 88 8.48 -5.25 -2.50
C ILE A 88 6.98 -4.99 -2.32
N VAL A 89 6.20 -6.05 -2.21
CA VAL A 89 4.76 -5.96 -1.96
C VAL A 89 4.50 -6.13 -0.47
N THR A 90 4.09 -5.05 0.19
CA THR A 90 3.66 -5.05 1.59
C THR A 90 2.14 -5.14 1.67
N ILE A 91 1.65 -6.20 2.27
CA ILE A 91 0.24 -6.46 2.50
C ILE A 91 -0.07 -6.24 3.97
N CYS A 92 -0.99 -5.32 4.28
CA CYS A 92 -1.56 -5.25 5.63
C CYS A 92 -2.66 -6.29 5.81
N LYS A 93 -2.48 -7.11 6.84
CA LYS A 93 -3.14 -8.39 7.09
C LYS A 93 -4.63 -8.22 7.41
N GLU A 94 -5.45 -8.36 6.37
CA GLU A 94 -6.87 -8.81 6.38
C GLU A 94 -7.25 -9.37 4.99
N ILE A 95 -6.26 -9.67 4.13
CA ILE A 95 -6.49 -10.23 2.79
C ILE A 95 -6.83 -11.72 2.90
N PRO A 96 -7.94 -12.19 2.29
CA PRO A 96 -8.23 -13.61 2.16
C PRO A 96 -7.04 -14.40 1.59
N GLU A 97 -6.75 -15.59 2.15
CA GLU A 97 -5.56 -16.38 1.76
C GLU A 97 -5.43 -16.61 0.24
N HIS A 98 -6.55 -16.77 -0.46
CA HIS A 98 -6.54 -16.99 -1.91
C HIS A 98 -5.93 -15.80 -2.67
N HIS A 99 -6.25 -14.57 -2.28
CA HIS A 99 -5.66 -13.37 -2.86
C HIS A 99 -4.19 -13.21 -2.48
N ALA A 100 -3.80 -13.55 -1.25
CA ALA A 100 -2.40 -13.53 -0.85
C ALA A 100 -1.57 -14.49 -1.72
N ARG A 101 -2.08 -15.71 -1.97
CA ARG A 101 -1.45 -16.69 -2.87
C ARG A 101 -1.37 -16.19 -4.32
N GLU A 102 -2.42 -15.53 -4.80
CA GLU A 102 -2.47 -14.94 -6.14
C GLU A 102 -1.40 -13.85 -6.34
N ILE A 103 -1.19 -13.01 -5.32
CA ILE A 103 -0.10 -12.03 -5.35
C ILE A 103 1.25 -12.75 -5.24
N SER A 104 1.41 -13.73 -4.35
CA SER A 104 2.68 -14.47 -4.17
C SER A 104 3.14 -15.22 -5.42
N SER A 105 2.23 -15.69 -6.27
CA SER A 105 2.59 -16.35 -7.52
C SER A 105 3.09 -15.39 -8.60
N SER A 106 2.72 -14.11 -8.49
CA SER A 106 3.04 -13.07 -9.46
C SER A 106 4.17 -12.14 -9.01
N CYS A 107 4.35 -11.99 -7.70
CA CYS A 107 5.29 -11.09 -7.06
C CYS A 107 6.30 -11.86 -6.20
N PRO A 108 7.60 -11.80 -6.52
CA PRO A 108 8.61 -12.61 -5.85
C PRO A 108 8.94 -12.15 -4.42
N HIS A 109 8.66 -10.88 -4.08
CA HIS A 109 8.99 -10.29 -2.79
C HIS A 109 7.72 -9.79 -2.10
N ILE A 110 7.10 -10.66 -1.29
CA ILE A 110 5.92 -10.33 -0.48
C ILE A 110 6.24 -10.32 1.01
N GLU A 111 5.61 -9.37 1.69
CA GLU A 111 5.61 -9.30 3.14
C GLU A 111 4.21 -9.00 3.66
N ILE A 112 3.80 -9.75 4.68
CA ILE A 112 2.49 -9.62 5.31
C ILE A 112 2.71 -9.04 6.70
N THR A 113 2.08 -7.89 7.00
CA THR A 113 2.21 -7.12 8.26
C THR A 113 0.88 -6.92 8.94
#